data_AF-A0AAD3RFB9-F1
#
_entry.id   AF-A0AAD3RFB9-F1
#
_cell.length_a   1.000
_cell.length_b   1.000
_cell.length_c   1.000
_cell.angle_alpha   90.00
_cell.angle_beta   90.00
_cell.angle_gamma   90.00
#
_symmetry.space_group_name_H-M   'P 1'
#
loop_
_entity.id
_entity.type
_entity.pdbx_description
1 polymer ?
#
loop_
_entity_poly.entity_id
_entity_poly.type
_entity_poly.pdbx_seq_one_letter_code
_entity_poly.pdbx_strand_id
1 'polypeptide(L)'
;MKFILLAACILGMAICAPQQQMYMEFDIEYAPPQAAQAIPAGAAAGTLEVLLPVDAQRQPIGGPVHGFIKQEIPEPNGRDTKELFFPFGFDVPAAAAPAAPAAPAAPAAPAAPAAPAAPAAPAAPAAPVEPVIAAGAGAAPTGDDDDDDD
;
A
#
# COMPACT_ATOMS: atom_id res chain seq x y z
N MET A 1 -48.09 -30.68 31.22
CA MET A 1 -47.57 -29.33 30.87
C MET A 1 -46.10 -29.35 30.47
N LYS A 2 -45.17 -29.93 31.28
CA LYS A 2 -43.73 -30.01 30.92
C LYS A 2 -43.43 -30.79 29.63
N PHE A 3 -44.14 -31.88 29.36
CA PHE A 3 -44.00 -32.63 28.11
C PHE A 3 -44.42 -31.85 26.86
N ILE A 4 -45.44 -30.99 26.97
CA ILE A 4 -45.91 -30.14 25.86
C ILE A 4 -44.87 -29.06 25.56
N LEU A 5 -44.29 -28.45 26.61
CA LEU A 5 -43.23 -27.46 26.46
C LEU A 5 -41.97 -28.06 25.83
N LEU A 6 -41.60 -29.27 26.24
CA LEU A 6 -40.42 -29.98 25.72
C LEU A 6 -40.61 -30.40 24.26
N ALA A 7 -41.80 -30.88 23.90
CA ALA A 7 -42.15 -31.18 22.50
C ALA A 7 -42.15 -29.93 21.62
N ALA A 8 -42.70 -28.81 22.11
CA ALA A 8 -42.67 -27.53 21.40
C ALA A 8 -41.24 -27.00 21.20
N CYS A 9 -40.36 -27.15 22.20
CA CYS A 9 -38.95 -26.78 22.07
C CYS A 9 -38.23 -27.61 21.00
N ILE A 10 -38.43 -28.94 20.98
CA ILE A 10 -37.79 -29.80 19.98
C ILE A 10 -38.31 -29.48 18.57
N LEU A 11 -39.61 -29.30 18.43
CA LEU A 11 -40.22 -28.97 17.13
C LEU A 11 -39.79 -27.58 16.64
N GLY A 12 -39.67 -26.61 17.55
CA GLY A 12 -39.13 -25.29 17.26
C GLY A 12 -37.67 -25.33 16.77
N MET A 13 -36.83 -26.15 17.39
CA MET A 13 -35.43 -26.32 16.96
C MET A 13 -35.33 -27.05 15.61
N ALA A 14 -36.21 -28.02 15.35
CA ALA A 14 -36.24 -28.75 14.07
C ALA A 14 -36.70 -27.87 12.90
N ILE A 15 -37.68 -26.98 13.13
CA ILE A 15 -38.18 -26.05 12.10
C ILE A 15 -37.25 -24.86 11.91
N CYS A 16 -36.58 -24.40 12.98
CA CYS A 16 -35.62 -23.30 12.93
C CYS A 16 -34.22 -23.74 12.48
N ALA A 17 -33.97 -25.05 12.33
CA ALA A 17 -32.72 -25.54 11.79
C ALA A 17 -32.59 -25.03 10.34
N PRO A 18 -31.54 -24.24 10.02
CA PRO A 18 -31.29 -23.88 8.63
C PRO A 18 -31.14 -25.18 7.86
N GLN A 19 -31.96 -25.36 6.82
CA GLN A 19 -31.80 -26.47 5.89
C GLN A 19 -30.37 -26.38 5.38
N GLN A 20 -29.48 -27.25 5.87
CA GLN A 20 -28.10 -27.29 5.44
C GLN A 20 -28.13 -27.76 3.99
N GLN A 21 -28.28 -26.83 3.06
CA GLN A 21 -28.06 -27.08 1.64
C GLN A 21 -26.64 -27.61 1.54
N MET A 22 -26.51 -28.90 1.23
CA MET A 22 -25.22 -29.50 0.99
C MET A 22 -24.73 -29.02 -0.36
N TYR A 23 -23.50 -28.53 -0.39
CA TYR A 23 -22.80 -28.19 -1.62
C TYR A 23 -21.74 -29.26 -1.86
N MET A 24 -21.52 -29.61 -3.12
CA MET A 24 -20.38 -30.45 -3.52
C MET A 24 -19.61 -29.79 -4.64
N GLU A 25 -18.31 -30.06 -4.67
CA GLU A 25 -17.39 -29.66 -5.72
C GLU A 25 -17.58 -30.59 -6.93
N PHE A 26 -17.70 -29.97 -8.10
CA PHE A 26 -17.76 -30.62 -9.40
C PHE A 26 -16.74 -29.96 -10.33
N ASP A 27 -16.40 -30.66 -11.40
CA ASP A 27 -15.59 -30.07 -12.47
C ASP A 27 -16.35 -28.89 -13.12
N ILE A 28 -15.61 -27.91 -13.63
CA ILE A 28 -16.16 -26.75 -14.34
C ILE A 28 -17.04 -27.16 -15.54
N GLU A 29 -16.87 -28.35 -16.11
CA GLU A 29 -17.74 -28.90 -17.15
C GLU A 29 -19.21 -29.09 -16.70
N TYR A 30 -19.44 -29.30 -15.40
CA TYR A 30 -20.78 -29.42 -14.82
C TYR A 30 -21.40 -28.06 -14.47
N ALA A 31 -20.69 -26.96 -14.74
CA ALA A 31 -21.15 -25.63 -14.39
C ALA A 31 -22.39 -25.24 -15.23
N PRO A 32 -23.45 -24.72 -14.60
CA PRO A 32 -24.61 -24.25 -15.33
C PRO A 32 -24.26 -22.99 -16.16
N PRO A 33 -25.02 -22.68 -17.22
CA PRO A 33 -24.75 -21.50 -18.06
C PRO A 33 -24.66 -20.17 -17.28
N GLN A 34 -25.39 -20.05 -16.18
CA GLN A 34 -25.38 -18.90 -15.28
C GLN A 34 -24.03 -18.71 -14.57
N ALA A 35 -23.23 -19.77 -14.42
CA ALA A 35 -21.89 -19.69 -13.83
C ALA A 35 -20.88 -19.05 -14.79
N ALA A 36 -21.12 -19.06 -16.11
CA ALA A 36 -20.18 -18.54 -17.10
C ALA A 36 -19.76 -17.09 -16.84
N GLN A 37 -20.69 -16.26 -16.35
CA GLN A 37 -20.43 -14.85 -16.01
C GLN A 37 -19.59 -14.66 -14.74
N ALA A 38 -19.52 -15.67 -13.87
CA ALA A 38 -18.74 -15.64 -12.65
C ALA A 38 -17.33 -16.23 -12.84
N ILE A 39 -17.03 -16.82 -14.00
CA ILE A 39 -15.69 -17.34 -14.30
C ILE A 39 -14.71 -16.16 -14.35
N PRO A 40 -13.69 -16.14 -13.48
CA PRO A 40 -12.70 -15.07 -13.46
C PRO A 40 -11.88 -15.05 -14.75
N ALA A 41 -11.75 -13.86 -15.35
CA ALA A 41 -10.97 -13.68 -16.57
C ALA A 41 -9.50 -14.06 -16.35
N GLY A 42 -8.97 -14.94 -17.21
CA GLY A 42 -7.57 -15.40 -17.15
C GLY A 42 -7.31 -16.59 -16.21
N ALA A 43 -8.34 -17.16 -15.59
CA ALA A 43 -8.19 -18.41 -14.85
C ALA A 43 -7.92 -19.59 -15.77
N ALA A 44 -7.02 -20.49 -15.36
CA ALA A 44 -6.74 -21.72 -16.09
C ALA A 44 -7.92 -22.68 -15.92
N ALA A 45 -8.44 -23.23 -17.02
CA ALA A 45 -9.64 -24.08 -17.00
C ALA A 45 -9.52 -25.31 -16.07
N GLY A 46 -8.30 -25.79 -15.80
CA GLY A 46 -8.05 -26.93 -14.91
C GLY A 46 -7.82 -26.59 -13.43
N THR A 47 -7.97 -25.33 -13.02
CA THR A 47 -7.85 -24.89 -11.61
C THR A 47 -9.18 -24.41 -11.03
N LEU A 48 -10.27 -24.67 -11.75
CA LEU A 48 -11.61 -24.18 -11.44
C LEU A 48 -12.51 -25.35 -11.10
N GLU A 49 -13.14 -25.27 -9.94
CA GLU A 49 -14.17 -26.20 -9.51
C GLU A 49 -15.48 -25.43 -9.32
N VAL A 50 -16.62 -26.10 -9.48
CA VAL A 50 -17.94 -25.51 -9.25
C VAL A 50 -18.60 -26.16 -8.05
N LEU A 51 -18.99 -25.35 -7.07
CA LEU A 51 -19.76 -25.78 -5.92
C LEU A 51 -21.24 -25.60 -6.20
N LEU A 52 -21.94 -26.72 -6.34
CA LEU A 52 -23.38 -26.77 -6.61
C LEU A 52 -24.13 -27.40 -5.44
N PRO A 53 -25.35 -26.91 -5.15
CA PRO A 53 -26.20 -27.55 -4.16
C PRO A 53 -26.62 -28.93 -4.68
N VAL A 54 -26.60 -29.92 -3.80
CA VAL A 54 -26.95 -31.30 -4.10
C VAL A 54 -28.17 -31.77 -3.31
N ASP A 55 -28.88 -32.74 -3.86
CA ASP A 55 -29.94 -33.44 -3.15
C ASP A 55 -29.39 -34.52 -2.19
N ALA A 56 -30.31 -35.23 -1.52
CA ALA A 56 -29.95 -36.33 -0.62
C ALA A 56 -29.21 -37.50 -1.31
N GLN A 57 -29.25 -37.57 -2.65
CA GLN A 57 -28.56 -38.56 -3.46
C GLN A 57 -27.22 -38.04 -3.99
N ARG A 58 -26.77 -36.85 -3.54
CA ARG A 58 -25.56 -36.15 -4.00
C ARG A 58 -25.60 -35.78 -5.48
N GLN A 59 -26.79 -35.64 -6.05
CA GLN A 59 -26.94 -35.17 -7.42
C GLN A 59 -27.15 -33.64 -7.42
N PRO A 60 -26.54 -32.91 -8.37
CA PRO A 60 -26.79 -31.48 -8.53
C PRO A 60 -28.29 -31.21 -8.68
N ILE A 61 -28.81 -30.28 -7.89
CA ILE A 61 -30.22 -29.89 -7.99
C ILE A 61 -30.42 -29.17 -9.32
N GLY A 62 -31.28 -29.71 -10.19
CA GLY A 62 -31.59 -29.09 -11.49
C GLY A 62 -32.40 -27.79 -11.36
N GLY A 63 -32.21 -26.84 -12.28
CA GLY A 63 -32.96 -25.58 -12.37
C GLY A 63 -32.08 -24.32 -12.42
N PRO A 64 -32.62 -23.12 -12.17
CA PRO A 64 -31.83 -21.92 -11.93
C PRO A 64 -31.08 -22.07 -10.60
N VAL A 65 -29.92 -22.70 -10.65
CA VAL A 65 -29.08 -22.94 -9.48
C VAL A 65 -28.19 -21.74 -9.20
N HIS A 66 -28.11 -21.39 -7.92
CA HIS A 66 -27.07 -20.55 -7.38
C HIS A 66 -25.94 -21.45 -6.85
N GLY A 67 -24.72 -20.94 -6.89
CA GLY A 67 -23.55 -21.69 -6.48
C GLY A 67 -22.30 -20.83 -6.53
N PHE A 68 -21.14 -21.47 -6.40
CA PHE A 68 -19.86 -20.78 -6.39
C PHE A 68 -18.90 -21.41 -7.38
N ILE A 69 -18.06 -20.59 -8.01
CA ILE A 69 -16.86 -21.07 -8.67
C ILE A 69 -15.71 -20.95 -7.68
N LYS A 70 -15.04 -22.05 -7.40
CA LYS A 70 -13.83 -22.12 -6.57
C LYS A 70 -12.62 -22.04 -7.48
N GLN A 71 -11.78 -21.05 -7.25
CA GLN A 71 -10.50 -20.89 -7.93
C GLN A 71 -9.38 -21.04 -6.93
N GLU A 72 -8.44 -21.93 -7.23
CA GLU A 72 -7.17 -22.01 -6.50
C GLU A 72 -6.13 -21.09 -7.14
N ILE A 73 -5.63 -20.12 -6.35
CA ILE A 73 -4.57 -19.21 -6.78
C ILE A 73 -3.29 -19.56 -6.01
N PRO A 74 -2.22 -20.00 -6.69
CA PRO A 74 -0.93 -20.21 -6.07
C PRO A 74 -0.41 -18.92 -5.43
N GLU A 75 -0.01 -18.99 -4.18
CA GLU A 75 0.60 -17.86 -3.49
C GLU A 75 2.04 -17.63 -3.98
N PRO A 76 2.57 -16.39 -3.86
CA PRO A 76 3.91 -16.05 -4.34
C PRO A 76 5.04 -16.88 -3.70
N ASN A 77 4.75 -17.48 -2.55
CA ASN A 77 5.67 -18.38 -1.85
C ASN A 77 5.80 -19.76 -2.51
N GLY A 78 4.95 -20.07 -3.50
CA GLY A 78 4.94 -21.32 -4.28
C GLY A 78 4.58 -22.57 -3.47
N ARG A 79 4.11 -22.41 -2.23
CA ARG A 79 3.82 -23.52 -1.30
C ARG A 79 2.37 -23.58 -0.88
N ASP A 80 1.69 -22.43 -0.87
CA ASP A 80 0.31 -22.31 -0.44
C ASP A 80 -0.57 -21.93 -1.63
N THR A 81 -1.86 -22.28 -1.56
CA THR A 81 -2.88 -21.87 -2.51
C THR A 81 -3.99 -21.14 -1.77
N LYS A 82 -4.47 -20.06 -2.36
CA LYS A 82 -5.62 -19.31 -1.87
C LYS A 82 -6.86 -19.72 -2.66
N GLU A 83 -7.87 -20.17 -1.94
CA GLU A 83 -9.18 -20.46 -2.52
C GLU A 83 -10.01 -19.17 -2.60
N LEU A 84 -10.46 -18.83 -3.81
CA LEU A 84 -11.42 -17.76 -4.05
C LEU A 84 -12.76 -18.35 -4.48
N PHE A 85 -13.85 -17.87 -3.89
CA PHE A 85 -15.21 -18.29 -4.21
C PHE A 85 -15.98 -17.17 -4.89
N PHE A 86 -16.38 -17.38 -6.14
CA PHE A 86 -17.13 -16.43 -6.95
C PHE A 86 -18.60 -16.86 -7.02
N PRO A 87 -19.53 -16.14 -6.35
CA PRO A 87 -20.94 -16.48 -6.37
C PRO A 87 -21.58 -16.24 -7.74
N PHE A 88 -22.48 -17.13 -8.16
CA PHE A 88 -23.37 -16.94 -9.30
C PHE A 88 -24.80 -17.33 -8.96
N GLY A 89 -25.78 -16.80 -9.70
CA GLY A 89 -27.20 -17.10 -9.50
C GLY A 89 -27.80 -16.56 -8.19
N PHE A 90 -26.98 -15.97 -7.32
CA PHE A 90 -27.42 -15.18 -6.18
C PHE A 90 -27.85 -13.79 -6.66
N ASP A 91 -28.89 -13.23 -6.03
CA ASP A 91 -29.25 -11.81 -6.15
C ASP A 91 -28.23 -10.98 -5.37
N VAL A 92 -26.99 -10.97 -5.84
CA VAL A 92 -25.92 -10.15 -5.29
C VAL A 92 -26.05 -8.79 -5.95
N PRO A 93 -26.23 -7.70 -5.19
CA PRO A 93 -26.15 -6.37 -5.78
C PRO A 93 -24.81 -6.24 -6.49
N ALA A 94 -24.83 -5.79 -7.75
CA ALA A 94 -23.62 -5.62 -8.54
C ALA A 94 -22.58 -4.85 -7.72
N ALA A 95 -21.39 -5.44 -7.55
CA ALA A 95 -20.33 -4.85 -6.75
C ALA A 95 -20.09 -3.41 -7.23
N ALA A 96 -20.30 -2.44 -6.33
CA ALA A 96 -20.08 -1.04 -6.66
C ALA A 96 -18.64 -0.86 -7.15
N ALA A 97 -18.46 -0.22 -8.30
CA ALA A 97 -17.14 0.03 -8.84
C ALA A 97 -16.28 0.75 -7.78
N PRO A 98 -15.00 0.36 -7.62
CA PRO A 98 -14.12 1.02 -6.67
C PRO A 98 -14.08 2.53 -6.97
N ALA A 99 -14.19 3.34 -5.92
CA ALA A 99 -14.11 4.78 -6.05
C ALA A 99 -12.80 5.17 -6.74
N ALA A 100 -12.89 6.05 -7.74
CA ALA A 100 -11.70 6.53 -8.43
C ALA A 100 -10.74 7.17 -7.42
N PRO A 101 -9.42 6.91 -7.52
CA PRO A 101 -8.45 7.53 -6.64
C PRO A 101 -8.51 9.06 -6.77
N ALA A 102 -8.38 9.75 -5.64
CA ALA A 102 -8.33 11.22 -5.63
C ALA A 102 -7.14 11.71 -6.46
N ALA A 103 -7.34 12.79 -7.22
CA ALA A 103 -6.27 13.42 -7.97
C ALA A 103 -5.16 13.90 -7.02
N PRO A 104 -3.87 13.78 -7.38
CA PRO A 104 -2.77 14.33 -6.60
C PRO A 104 -2.94 15.83 -6.36
N ALA A 105 -2.54 16.31 -5.19
CA ALA A 105 -2.50 17.74 -4.91
C ALA A 105 -1.49 18.44 -5.83
N ALA A 106 -1.84 19.64 -6.30
CA ALA A 106 -0.92 20.45 -7.09
C ALA A 106 0.33 20.81 -6.26
N PRO A 107 1.53 20.82 -6.87
CA PRO A 107 2.75 21.26 -6.19
C PRO A 107 2.62 22.69 -5.67
N ALA A 108 3.21 22.96 -4.50
CA ALA A 108 3.31 24.31 -3.97
C ALA A 108 4.16 25.19 -4.91
N ALA A 109 3.74 26.44 -5.11
CA ALA A 109 4.51 27.39 -5.89
C ALA A 109 5.89 27.66 -5.23
N PRO A 110 6.96 27.83 -6.02
CA PRO A 110 8.27 28.20 -5.48
C PRO A 110 8.22 29.51 -4.70
N ALA A 111 9.01 29.59 -3.62
CA ALA A 111 9.19 30.83 -2.89
C ALA A 111 9.89 31.88 -3.77
N ALA A 112 9.47 33.14 -3.64
CA ALA A 112 10.10 34.25 -4.34
C ALA A 112 11.57 34.43 -3.89
N PRO A 113 12.50 34.83 -4.78
CA PRO A 113 13.88 35.11 -4.41
C PRO A 113 13.98 36.22 -3.36
N ALA A 114 14.94 36.08 -2.45
CA ALA A 114 15.28 37.14 -1.50
C ALA A 114 15.85 38.36 -2.22
N ALA A 115 15.52 39.56 -1.73
CA ALA A 115 16.08 40.80 -2.26
C ALA A 115 17.60 40.87 -2.04
N PRO A 116 18.36 41.51 -2.95
CA PRO A 116 19.80 41.71 -2.76
C PRO A 116 20.12 42.54 -1.50
N ALA A 117 21.23 42.21 -0.84
CA ALA A 117 21.75 43.01 0.26
C ALA A 117 22.23 44.38 -0.24
N ALA A 118 22.01 45.42 0.56
CA ALA A 118 22.50 46.77 0.25
C ALA A 118 24.05 46.80 0.26
N PRO A 119 24.69 47.62 -0.59
CA PRO A 119 26.14 47.79 -0.59
C PRO A 119 26.67 48.30 0.75
N ALA A 120 27.86 47.84 1.14
CA ALA A 120 28.58 48.37 2.29
C ALA A 120 29.00 49.82 2.03
N ALA A 121 28.97 50.65 3.08
CA ALA A 121 29.46 52.03 3.01
C ALA A 121 30.98 52.06 2.73
N PRO A 122 31.49 53.05 1.97
CA PRO A 122 32.92 53.20 1.74
C PRO A 122 33.71 53.38 3.04
N ALA A 123 34.92 52.81 3.09
CA ALA A 123 35.85 53.03 4.20
C ALA A 123 36.30 54.50 4.24
N ALA A 124 36.42 55.04 5.45
CA ALA A 124 36.94 56.39 5.64
C ALA A 124 38.43 56.47 5.21
N PRO A 125 38.88 57.62 4.67
CA PRO A 125 40.28 57.82 4.31
C PRO A 125 41.21 57.65 5.52
N ALA A 126 42.38 57.06 5.29
CA ALA A 126 43.43 57.00 6.30
C ALA A 126 43.96 58.41 6.62
N ALA A 127 44.27 58.66 7.90
CA ALA A 127 44.85 59.92 8.33
C ALA A 127 46.26 60.12 7.73
N PRO A 128 46.69 61.37 7.49
CA PRO A 128 48.04 61.67 7.02
C PRO A 128 49.11 61.15 8.00
N VAL A 129 50.21 60.63 7.47
CA VAL A 129 51.40 60.29 8.25
C VAL A 129 52.21 61.56 8.55
N GLU A 130 52.56 61.75 9.82
CA GLU A 130 53.36 62.88 10.29
C GLU A 130 54.80 62.82 9.74
N PRO A 131 55.46 63.97 9.48
CA PRO A 131 56.82 63.99 8.95
C PRO A 131 57.87 63.49 9.95
N VAL A 132 58.78 62.63 9.50
CA VAL A 132 59.97 62.23 10.27
C VAL A 132 61.06 63.30 10.10
N ILE A 133 61.48 63.90 11.22
CA ILE A 133 62.68 64.74 11.31
C ILE A 133 63.91 63.86 11.59
N ALA A 134 64.83 63.80 10.62
CA ALA A 134 66.13 63.15 10.78
C ALA A 134 67.12 64.08 11.48
N ALA A 135 67.63 63.69 12.65
CA ALA A 135 68.77 64.35 13.30
C ALA A 135 70.09 63.81 12.70
N GLY A 136 70.88 64.72 12.13
CA GLY A 136 72.16 64.43 11.49
C GLY A 136 73.30 64.11 12.48
N ALA A 137 74.29 63.39 11.95
CA ALA A 137 75.42 62.79 12.66
C ALA A 137 76.63 63.72 12.91
N GLY A 138 77.46 63.33 13.89
CA GLY A 138 78.87 63.74 14.04
C GLY A 138 79.45 63.15 15.36
N ALA A 139 80.07 61.97 15.35
CA ALA A 139 81.53 61.69 15.24
C ALA A 139 82.30 61.92 16.57
N ALA A 140 83.24 61.10 17.08
CA ALA A 140 83.88 59.81 16.74
C ALA A 140 84.77 59.39 17.98
N PRO A 141 85.84 58.56 17.88
CA PRO A 141 85.91 57.09 18.03
C PRO A 141 86.91 56.61 19.12
N THR A 142 87.04 55.29 19.32
CA THR A 142 88.27 54.46 19.51
C THR A 142 87.92 53.22 20.34
N GLY A 143 88.00 52.04 19.74
CA GLY A 143 89.07 51.06 20.04
C GLY A 143 88.45 49.99 20.95
N ASP A 144 88.84 48.74 20.97
CA ASP A 144 89.83 47.91 20.29
C ASP A 144 89.36 46.47 20.64
N ASP A 145 89.94 45.46 20.00
CA ASP A 145 89.91 44.06 20.44
C ASP A 145 88.57 43.32 20.29
N ASP A 146 88.50 42.06 19.88
CA ASP A 146 89.47 41.13 19.31
C ASP A 146 88.59 39.96 18.80
N ASP A 147 88.98 39.42 17.66
CA ASP A 147 89.07 38.01 17.31
C ASP A 147 87.94 36.99 17.63
N ASP A 148 87.56 36.34 16.53
CA ASP A 148 87.51 34.89 16.30
C ASP A 148 86.44 33.99 16.97
N ASP A 149 85.70 33.35 16.05
CA ASP A 149 85.38 31.92 15.98
C ASP A 149 84.76 31.21 17.21
N ASP A 150 83.45 30.93 17.16
CA ASP A 150 82.84 29.68 16.63
C ASP A 150 81.31 29.68 16.93
#